data_AF-A0A1I7I4Z9-F1
#
_entry.id   AF-A0A1I7I4Z9-F1
#
_cell.length_a   1.000
_cell.length_b   1.000
_cell.length_c   1.000
_cell.angle_alpha   90.00
_cell.angle_beta   90.00
_cell.angle_gamma   90.00
#
_symmetry.space_group_name_H-M   'P 1'
#
loop_
_entity.id
_entity.type
_entity.pdbx_description
1 polymer ?
#
loop_
_entity_poly.entity_id
_entity_poly.type
_entity_poly.pdbx_seq_one_letter_code
_entity_poly.pdbx_strand_id
1 'polypeptide(L)'
;MSVHNFRPKYRQDIDGLRALAILPVVAYHAFPRYAPGGFIGVDIFFVISGYLISLIAFKNLANNNFSFTEFYARRIKRLFPALIVVTSTCYMFGYFALLPDEFMQLGKHIAAGMGFVENFVLRKEAGYFDVATELKPLMHLWSLAIEEQFYLIYPFLIWLLWKARLNALTFVILLGCISFWLSYKGIHKNAIKAFFVPQTRFWELMIGSILAYFHAFDAHKKIHSFMLVYSIG
;
A
#
# COMPACT_ATOMS: atom_id res chain seq x y z
N MET A 1 8.90 0.28 -35.75
CA MET A 1 7.66 -0.22 -35.11
C MET A 1 7.53 0.47 -33.76
N SER A 2 6.68 1.50 -33.65
CA SER A 2 6.50 2.27 -32.41
C SER A 2 5.71 1.43 -31.42
N VAL A 3 6.37 0.90 -30.39
CA VAL A 3 5.69 0.29 -29.25
C VAL A 3 5.04 1.44 -28.48
N HIS A 4 3.79 1.75 -28.78
CA HIS A 4 2.99 2.67 -27.97
C HIS A 4 2.77 2.03 -26.61
N ASN A 5 3.72 2.23 -25.69
CA ASN A 5 3.54 1.93 -24.28
C ASN A 5 2.33 2.71 -23.80
N PHE A 6 1.24 2.01 -23.48
CA PHE A 6 0.10 2.59 -22.79
C PHE A 6 0.60 3.16 -21.46
N ARG A 7 0.86 4.47 -21.43
CA ARG A 7 1.14 5.19 -20.20
C ARG A 7 -0.21 5.52 -19.58
N PRO A 8 -0.65 4.83 -18.51
CA PRO A 8 -1.85 5.25 -17.81
C PRO A 8 -1.66 6.72 -17.41
N LYS A 9 -2.61 7.57 -17.83
CA LYS A 9 -2.63 9.00 -17.50
C LYS A 9 -2.49 9.15 -15.99
N TYR A 10 -1.52 9.96 -15.55
CA TYR A 10 -1.29 10.23 -14.13
C TYR A 10 -2.57 10.77 -13.49
N ARG A 11 -2.98 10.18 -12.36
CA ARG A 11 -4.25 10.47 -11.68
C ARG A 11 -4.02 11.27 -10.41
N GLN A 12 -3.83 12.57 -10.61
CA GLN A 12 -3.65 13.56 -9.54
C GLN A 12 -4.79 13.54 -8.52
N ASP A 13 -6.00 13.25 -8.98
CA ASP A 13 -7.20 13.15 -8.13
C ASP A 13 -7.05 12.05 -7.06
N ILE A 14 -6.48 10.90 -7.40
CA ILE A 14 -6.28 9.83 -6.41
C ILE A 14 -5.14 10.16 -5.46
N ASP A 15 -4.06 10.76 -5.95
CA ASP A 15 -2.98 11.20 -5.06
C ASP A 15 -3.48 12.25 -4.05
N GLY A 16 -4.41 13.12 -4.48
CA GLY A 16 -5.16 14.02 -3.57
C GLY A 16 -5.99 13.27 -2.54
N LEU A 17 -6.72 12.22 -2.92
CA LEU A 17 -7.48 11.39 -1.97
C LEU A 17 -6.57 10.68 -0.96
N ARG A 18 -5.39 10.22 -1.36
CA ARG A 18 -4.39 9.64 -0.45
C ARG A 18 -3.88 10.69 0.53
N ALA A 19 -3.62 11.92 0.06
CA ALA A 19 -3.23 13.02 0.94
C ALA A 19 -4.33 13.33 1.97
N LEU A 20 -5.60 13.37 1.54
CA LEU A 20 -6.74 13.56 2.45
C LEU A 20 -6.87 12.42 3.46
N ALA A 21 -6.61 11.17 3.07
CA ALA A 21 -6.64 10.02 3.98
C ALA A 21 -5.56 10.11 5.09
N ILE A 22 -4.47 10.83 4.86
CA ILE A 22 -3.39 11.02 5.85
C ILE A 22 -3.72 12.11 6.87
N LEU A 23 -4.56 13.10 6.53
CA LEU A 23 -4.87 14.22 7.43
C LEU A 23 -5.43 13.78 8.80
N PRO A 24 -6.39 12.83 8.88
CA PRO A 24 -6.86 12.32 10.17
C PRO A 24 -5.75 11.65 10.99
N VAL A 25 -4.79 10.99 10.34
CA VAL A 25 -3.66 10.32 11.02
C VAL A 25 -2.74 11.36 11.66
N VAL A 26 -2.43 12.43 10.93
CA VAL A 26 -1.64 13.56 11.45
C VAL A 26 -2.39 14.24 12.60
N ALA A 27 -3.71 14.47 12.45
CA ALA A 27 -4.53 15.06 13.50
C ALA A 27 -4.59 14.20 14.76
N TYR A 28 -4.63 12.87 14.64
CA TYR A 28 -4.58 11.96 15.77
C TYR A 28 -3.26 12.07 16.54
N HIS A 29 -2.13 12.15 15.83
CA HIS A 29 -0.83 12.29 16.50
C HIS A 29 -0.59 13.69 17.08
N ALA A 30 -1.08 14.75 16.43
CA ALA A 30 -0.94 16.11 16.95
C ALA A 30 -1.93 16.44 18.09
N PHE A 31 -3.15 15.91 18.00
CA PHE A 31 -4.29 16.27 18.85
C PHE A 31 -5.15 15.04 19.22
N PRO A 32 -4.60 14.05 19.95
CA PRO A 32 -5.24 12.75 20.15
C PRO A 32 -6.62 12.81 20.81
N ARG A 33 -6.84 13.80 21.69
CA ARG A 33 -8.15 14.03 22.34
C ARG A 33 -9.23 14.47 21.35
N TYR A 34 -8.87 15.20 20.31
CA TYR A 34 -9.82 15.79 19.35
C TYR A 34 -10.04 14.91 18.11
N ALA A 35 -9.15 13.97 17.85
CA ALA A 35 -9.23 13.06 16.69
C ALA A 35 -9.01 11.58 17.08
N PRO A 36 -9.70 11.01 18.08
CA PRO A 36 -9.43 9.67 18.59
C PRO A 36 -9.57 8.56 17.53
N GLY A 37 -10.35 8.79 16.48
CA GLY A 37 -10.55 7.88 15.34
C GLY A 37 -9.63 8.14 14.13
N GLY A 38 -8.64 9.01 14.23
CA GLY A 38 -7.83 9.41 13.07
C GLY A 38 -7.00 8.29 12.45
N PHE A 39 -6.76 7.20 13.18
CA PHE A 39 -6.11 5.98 12.65
C PHE A 39 -6.88 5.32 11.49
N ILE A 40 -8.20 5.56 11.36
CA ILE A 40 -9.02 5.08 10.22
C ILE A 40 -8.48 5.62 8.89
N GLY A 41 -7.79 6.76 8.90
CA GLY A 41 -7.12 7.30 7.73
C GLY A 41 -6.13 6.33 7.08
N VAL A 42 -5.47 5.48 7.88
CA VAL A 42 -4.56 4.44 7.37
C VAL A 42 -5.34 3.37 6.61
N ASP A 43 -6.49 2.94 7.12
CA ASP A 43 -7.33 1.93 6.47
C ASP A 43 -7.80 2.44 5.09
N ILE A 44 -8.26 3.70 5.04
CA ILE A 44 -8.67 4.36 3.78
C ILE A 44 -7.47 4.45 2.81
N PHE A 45 -6.29 4.83 3.32
CA PHE A 45 -5.07 4.90 2.51
C PHE A 45 -4.72 3.53 1.90
N PHE A 46 -4.80 2.44 2.66
CA PHE A 46 -4.58 1.08 2.15
C PHE A 46 -5.62 0.66 1.11
N VAL A 47 -6.90 0.99 1.29
CA VAL A 47 -7.92 0.73 0.27
C VAL A 47 -7.58 1.46 -1.04
N ILE A 48 -7.21 2.75 -0.97
CA ILE A 48 -6.85 3.53 -2.16
C ILE A 48 -5.59 2.98 -2.83
N SER A 49 -4.56 2.64 -2.04
CA SER A 49 -3.33 2.04 -2.55
C SER A 49 -3.61 0.70 -3.24
N GLY A 50 -4.39 -0.19 -2.62
CA GLY A 50 -4.80 -1.46 -3.20
C GLY A 50 -5.55 -1.26 -4.52
N TYR A 51 -6.47 -0.30 -4.56
CA TYR A 51 -7.17 0.04 -5.78
C TYR A 51 -6.22 0.47 -6.92
N LEU A 52 -5.28 1.38 -6.66
CA LEU A 52 -4.35 1.86 -7.69
C LEU A 52 -3.44 0.75 -8.22
N ILE A 53 -2.86 -0.03 -7.31
CA ILE A 53 -1.95 -1.13 -7.65
C ILE A 53 -2.67 -2.13 -8.55
N SER A 54 -3.87 -2.54 -8.14
CA SER A 54 -4.68 -3.54 -8.82
C SER A 54 -5.24 -3.02 -10.14
N LEU A 55 -5.66 -1.75 -10.20
CA LEU A 55 -6.18 -1.16 -11.44
C LEU A 55 -5.12 -1.13 -12.54
N ILE A 56 -3.88 -0.74 -12.19
CA ILE A 56 -2.76 -0.76 -13.13
C ILE A 56 -2.46 -2.20 -13.56
N ALA A 57 -2.48 -3.15 -12.63
CA ALA A 57 -2.21 -4.55 -12.94
C ALA A 57 -3.27 -5.14 -13.89
N PHE A 58 -4.56 -5.04 -13.52
CA PHE A 58 -5.66 -5.57 -14.32
C PHE A 58 -5.75 -4.92 -15.70
N LYS A 59 -5.59 -3.60 -15.82
CA LYS A 59 -5.61 -2.93 -17.14
C LYS A 59 -4.47 -3.42 -18.05
N ASN A 60 -3.26 -3.57 -17.52
CA ASN A 60 -2.14 -4.05 -18.31
C ASN A 60 -2.27 -5.54 -18.68
N LEU A 61 -2.84 -6.37 -17.79
CA LEU A 61 -3.15 -7.77 -18.10
C LEU A 61 -4.23 -7.90 -19.17
N ALA A 62 -5.32 -7.14 -19.07
CA ALA A 62 -6.40 -7.12 -20.05
C ALA A 62 -5.92 -6.68 -21.45
N ASN A 63 -4.98 -5.72 -21.49
CA ASN A 63 -4.36 -5.24 -22.73
C ASN A 63 -3.20 -6.12 -23.23
N ASN A 64 -2.93 -7.28 -22.61
CA ASN A 64 -1.78 -8.16 -22.90
C ASN A 64 -0.41 -7.45 -22.90
N ASN A 65 -0.27 -6.36 -22.12
CA ASN A 65 0.92 -5.51 -22.08
C ASN A 65 1.52 -5.43 -20.66
N PHE A 66 1.44 -6.53 -19.91
CA PHE A 66 1.96 -6.55 -18.53
C PHE A 66 3.48 -6.77 -18.52
N SER A 67 4.22 -5.75 -18.07
CA SER A 67 5.67 -5.80 -17.86
C SER A 67 6.00 -5.57 -16.38
N PHE A 68 6.62 -6.55 -15.73
CA PHE A 68 7.09 -6.43 -14.35
C PHE A 68 8.14 -5.33 -14.21
N THR A 69 9.09 -5.26 -15.15
CA THR A 69 10.14 -4.24 -15.14
C THR A 69 9.55 -2.85 -15.18
N GLU A 70 8.57 -2.60 -16.07
CA GLU A 70 7.94 -1.29 -16.16
C GLU A 70 7.07 -0.99 -14.92
N PHE A 71 6.38 -2.01 -14.39
CA PHE A 71 5.57 -1.90 -13.18
C PHE A 71 6.41 -1.45 -11.98
N TYR A 72 7.48 -2.18 -11.66
CA TYR A 72 8.35 -1.87 -10.53
C TYR A 72 9.18 -0.59 -10.76
N ALA A 73 9.69 -0.35 -11.98
CA ALA A 73 10.47 0.85 -12.27
C ALA A 73 9.66 2.14 -12.07
N ARG A 74 8.36 2.16 -12.43
CA ARG A 74 7.49 3.31 -12.17
C ARG A 74 7.32 3.59 -10.68
N ARG A 75 7.18 2.55 -9.86
CA ARG A 75 7.08 2.69 -8.41
C ARG A 75 8.35 3.26 -7.81
N ILE A 76 9.51 2.70 -8.17
CA ILE A 76 10.82 3.14 -7.69
C ILE A 76 11.03 4.63 -8.02
N LYS A 77 10.82 5.02 -9.28
CA LYS A 77 11.00 6.43 -9.73
C LYS A 77 10.07 7.42 -9.01
N ARG A 78 8.92 6.98 -8.52
CA ARG A 78 7.97 7.81 -7.78
C ARG A 78 8.28 7.85 -6.27
N LEU A 79 8.67 6.72 -5.69
CA LEU A 79 8.79 6.56 -4.24
C LEU A 79 10.17 6.95 -3.70
N PHE A 80 11.24 6.46 -4.33
CA PHE A 80 12.59 6.61 -3.80
C PHE A 80 13.05 8.06 -3.65
N PRO A 81 12.75 9.01 -4.57
CA PRO A 81 13.19 10.39 -4.38
C PRO A 81 12.72 11.00 -3.07
N ALA A 82 11.42 10.84 -2.73
CA ALA A 82 10.87 11.34 -1.49
C ALA A 82 11.42 10.58 -0.27
N LEU A 83 11.52 9.25 -0.36
CA LEU A 83 12.03 8.41 0.74
C LEU A 83 13.50 8.74 1.07
N ILE A 84 14.34 8.95 0.05
CA ILE A 84 15.75 9.33 0.23
C ILE A 84 15.83 10.71 0.87
N VAL A 85 15.08 11.70 0.36
CA VAL A 85 15.09 13.06 0.93
C VAL A 85 14.70 13.04 2.41
N VAL A 86 13.60 12.36 2.77
CA VAL A 86 13.14 12.27 4.16
C VAL A 86 14.16 11.55 5.04
N THR A 87 14.63 10.37 4.63
CA THR A 87 15.56 9.58 5.46
C THR A 87 16.93 10.24 5.60
N SER A 88 17.47 10.84 4.54
CA SER A 88 18.72 11.61 4.59
C SER A 88 18.57 12.85 5.47
N THR A 89 17.46 13.58 5.36
CA THR A 89 17.21 14.77 6.20
C THR A 89 17.10 14.37 7.67
N CYS A 90 16.35 13.32 8.00
CA CYS A 90 16.24 12.80 9.37
C CYS A 90 17.60 12.34 9.89
N TYR A 91 18.42 11.66 9.07
CA TYR A 91 19.75 11.23 9.45
C TYR A 91 20.68 12.42 9.76
N MET A 92 20.73 13.40 8.86
CA MET A 92 21.56 14.60 9.04
C MET A 92 21.15 15.39 10.28
N PHE A 93 19.85 15.61 10.49
CA PHE A 93 19.35 16.31 11.67
C PHE A 93 19.56 15.49 12.95
N GLY A 94 19.29 14.18 12.90
CA GLY A 94 19.46 13.27 14.01
C GLY A 94 20.89 13.23 14.54
N TYR A 95 21.89 13.39 13.68
CA TYR A 95 23.30 13.45 14.10
C TYR A 95 23.58 14.61 15.08
N PHE A 96 22.90 15.75 14.91
CA PHE A 96 23.06 16.91 15.78
C PHE A 96 22.08 16.95 16.96
N ALA A 97 20.93 16.28 16.82
CA ALA A 97 19.81 16.43 17.76
C ALA A 97 19.60 15.24 18.71
N LEU A 98 20.15 14.06 18.41
CA LEU A 98 19.88 12.82 19.15
C LEU A 98 21.11 12.35 19.95
N LEU A 99 20.86 11.66 21.06
CA LEU A 99 21.90 10.95 21.82
C LEU A 99 22.44 9.76 21.01
N PRO A 100 23.64 9.22 21.32
CA PRO A 100 24.25 8.13 20.56
C PRO A 100 23.34 6.90 20.35
N ASP A 101 22.63 6.47 21.40
CA ASP A 101 21.73 5.31 21.31
C ASP A 101 20.48 5.61 20.47
N GLU A 102 19.93 6.81 20.58
CA GLU A 102 18.79 7.27 19.78
C GLU A 102 19.18 7.41 18.29
N PHE A 103 20.38 7.91 18.01
CA PHE A 103 20.92 8.01 16.66
C PHE A 103 21.16 6.63 16.04
N MET A 104 21.69 5.68 16.82
CA MET A 104 21.81 4.28 16.39
C MET A 104 20.43 3.66 16.10
N GLN A 105 19.43 3.94 16.93
CA GLN A 105 18.06 3.50 16.69
C GLN A 105 17.47 4.13 15.43
N LEU A 106 17.69 5.43 15.20
CA LEU A 106 17.28 6.09 13.96
C LEU A 106 17.90 5.41 12.74
N GLY A 107 19.19 5.08 12.77
CA GLY A 107 19.86 4.33 11.70
C GLY A 107 19.20 2.98 11.40
N LYS A 108 18.79 2.24 12.44
CA LYS A 108 18.02 0.99 12.31
C LYS A 108 16.67 1.20 11.62
N HIS A 109 15.92 2.22 12.01
CA HIS A 109 14.63 2.55 11.38
C HIS A 109 14.78 3.05 9.93
N ILE A 110 15.85 3.79 9.61
CA ILE A 110 16.18 4.16 8.23
C ILE A 110 16.44 2.91 7.40
N ALA A 111 17.30 2.01 7.87
CA ALA A 111 17.64 0.79 7.15
C ALA A 111 16.41 -0.10 6.94
N ALA A 112 15.58 -0.27 7.96
CA ALA A 112 14.36 -1.06 7.89
C ALA A 112 13.28 -0.40 7.01
N GLY A 113 13.15 0.93 7.04
CA GLY A 113 12.28 1.70 6.16
C GLY A 113 12.68 1.58 4.69
N MET A 114 13.98 1.74 4.38
CA MET A 114 14.52 1.58 3.03
C MET A 114 14.40 0.15 2.50
N GLY A 115 14.48 -0.84 3.40
CA GLY A 115 14.27 -2.25 3.08
C GLY A 115 12.80 -2.69 3.06
N PHE A 116 11.85 -1.78 3.33
CA PHE A 116 10.42 -2.08 3.46
C PHE A 116 10.12 -3.22 4.46
N VAL A 117 10.81 -3.21 5.60
CA VAL A 117 10.63 -4.17 6.71
C VAL A 117 10.43 -3.50 8.07
N GLU A 118 10.23 -2.17 8.08
CA GLU A 118 10.01 -1.35 9.29
C GLU A 118 8.90 -1.89 10.19
N ASN A 119 7.81 -2.38 9.58
CA ASN A 119 6.70 -2.98 10.29
C ASN A 119 7.13 -4.18 11.17
N PHE A 120 8.09 -4.98 10.73
CA PHE A 120 8.62 -6.08 11.53
C PHE A 120 9.55 -5.63 12.66
N VAL A 121 10.29 -4.54 12.44
CA VAL A 121 11.12 -3.92 13.49
C VAL A 121 10.23 -3.39 14.61
N LEU A 122 9.22 -2.59 14.27
CA LEU A 122 8.29 -2.02 15.24
C LEU A 122 7.47 -3.09 15.98
N ARG A 123 7.07 -4.17 15.28
CA ARG A 123 6.41 -5.31 15.92
C ARG A 123 7.27 -5.95 17.02
N LYS A 124 8.59 -6.02 16.83
CA LYS A 124 9.51 -6.59 17.82
C LYS A 124 9.71 -5.64 19.01
N GLU A 125 9.64 -4.34 18.76
CA GLU A 125 9.78 -3.30 19.78
C GLU A 125 8.52 -3.13 20.63
N ALA A 126 7.34 -3.49 20.09
CA ALA A 126 6.07 -3.45 20.81
C ALA A 126 6.09 -4.31 22.09
N GLY A 127 6.15 -3.67 23.27
CA GLY A 127 6.21 -4.32 24.57
C GLY A 127 6.36 -3.36 25.77
N TYR A 128 6.64 -3.92 26.95
CA TYR A 128 6.73 -3.19 28.22
C TYR A 128 7.86 -2.14 28.27
N PHE A 129 8.91 -2.33 27.48
CA PHE A 129 10.04 -1.39 27.34
C PHE A 129 10.02 -0.65 25.99
N ASP A 130 8.83 -0.48 25.39
CA ASP A 130 8.72 0.24 24.12
C ASP A 130 8.99 1.73 24.33
N VAL A 131 9.83 2.30 23.46
CA VAL A 131 10.02 3.74 23.39
C VAL A 131 8.70 4.36 22.93
N ALA A 132 8.27 5.43 23.60
CA ALA A 132 7.02 6.11 23.28
C ALA A 132 6.92 6.36 21.76
N THR A 133 5.76 6.07 21.19
CA THR A 133 5.50 6.15 19.74
C THR A 133 5.91 7.50 19.13
N GLU A 134 5.76 8.56 19.91
CA GLU A 134 6.07 9.95 19.58
C GLU A 134 7.57 10.22 19.37
N LEU A 135 8.43 9.38 19.94
CA LEU A 135 9.89 9.50 19.89
C LEU A 135 10.51 8.70 18.73
N LYS A 136 9.70 8.11 17.84
CA LYS A 136 10.16 7.34 16.67
C LYS A 136 9.85 8.12 15.37
N PRO A 137 10.75 9.00 14.88
CA PRO A 137 10.45 9.92 13.77
C PRO A 137 9.98 9.24 12.48
N LEU A 138 10.47 8.02 12.24
CA LEU A 138 10.21 7.26 11.03
C LEU A 138 9.18 6.14 11.22
N MET A 139 8.46 6.12 12.35
CA MET A 139 7.48 5.06 12.64
C MET A 139 6.52 4.87 11.46
N HIS A 140 6.01 5.96 10.89
CA HIS A 140 5.04 5.95 9.80
C HIS A 140 5.46 5.12 8.57
N LEU A 141 6.76 4.82 8.37
CA LEU A 141 7.25 3.96 7.29
C LEU A 141 6.76 2.51 7.40
N TRP A 142 6.19 2.09 8.54
CA TRP A 142 5.56 0.77 8.68
C TRP A 142 4.43 0.55 7.67
N SER A 143 3.61 1.57 7.41
CA SER A 143 2.46 1.43 6.51
C SER A 143 2.92 1.38 5.06
N LEU A 144 3.96 2.16 4.73
CA LEU A 144 4.66 2.09 3.45
C LEU A 144 5.28 0.70 3.23
N ALA A 145 5.92 0.11 4.24
CA ALA A 145 6.49 -1.23 4.16
C ALA A 145 5.42 -2.29 3.80
N ILE A 146 4.24 -2.24 4.43
CA ILE A 146 3.13 -3.14 4.09
C ILE A 146 2.63 -2.90 2.67
N GLU A 147 2.49 -1.64 2.25
CA GLU A 147 2.09 -1.29 0.88
C GLU A 147 3.10 -1.84 -0.16
N GLU A 148 4.41 -1.70 0.08
CA GLU A 148 5.44 -2.22 -0.84
C GLU A 148 5.54 -3.75 -0.84
N GLN A 149 5.36 -4.40 0.31
CA GLN A 149 5.29 -5.87 0.37
C GLN A 149 4.10 -6.39 -0.44
N PHE A 150 2.95 -5.71 -0.35
CA PHE A 150 1.82 -5.99 -1.22
C PHE A 150 2.17 -5.68 -2.69
N TYR A 151 2.77 -4.52 -2.98
CA TYR A 151 3.17 -4.11 -4.33
C TYR A 151 4.11 -5.11 -5.00
N LEU A 152 4.98 -5.78 -4.25
CA LEU A 152 5.94 -6.76 -4.75
C LEU A 152 5.28 -8.12 -5.04
N ILE A 153 4.44 -8.60 -4.12
CA ILE A 153 3.90 -9.97 -4.17
C ILE A 153 2.63 -10.02 -5.04
N TYR A 154 1.75 -9.04 -4.87
CA TYR A 154 0.41 -9.05 -5.44
C TYR A 154 0.40 -9.10 -6.97
N PRO A 155 1.10 -8.22 -7.73
CA PRO A 155 1.06 -8.22 -9.20
C PRO A 155 1.55 -9.53 -9.80
N PHE A 156 2.52 -10.18 -9.16
CA PHE A 156 2.98 -11.51 -9.56
C PHE A 156 1.88 -12.56 -9.39
N LEU A 157 1.19 -12.55 -8.25
CA LEU A 157 0.09 -13.47 -7.97
C LEU A 157 -1.05 -13.34 -8.99
N ILE A 158 -1.57 -12.13 -9.25
CA ILE A 158 -2.63 -11.98 -10.28
C ILE A 158 -2.14 -12.27 -11.69
N TRP A 159 -0.90 -11.93 -12.04
CA TRP A 159 -0.34 -12.32 -13.33
C TRP A 159 -0.34 -13.84 -13.50
N LEU A 160 0.06 -14.59 -12.47
CA LEU A 160 0.05 -16.05 -12.47
C LEU A 160 -1.37 -16.59 -12.62
N LEU A 161 -2.32 -16.08 -11.82
CA LEU A 161 -3.74 -16.46 -11.90
C LEU A 161 -4.32 -16.17 -13.30
N TRP A 162 -3.98 -15.02 -13.88
CA TRP A 162 -4.40 -14.64 -15.23
C TRP A 162 -3.85 -15.59 -16.30
N LYS A 163 -2.56 -15.95 -16.23
CA LYS A 163 -1.95 -16.91 -17.17
C LYS A 163 -2.50 -18.32 -17.01
N ALA A 164 -2.84 -18.73 -15.79
CA ALA A 164 -3.50 -19.99 -15.50
C ALA A 164 -5.01 -19.99 -15.82
N ARG A 165 -5.57 -18.86 -16.30
CA ARG A 165 -7.00 -18.66 -16.56
C ARG A 165 -7.89 -18.92 -15.35
N LEU A 166 -7.36 -18.68 -14.15
CA LEU A 166 -8.08 -18.77 -12.90
C LEU A 166 -8.81 -17.46 -12.59
N ASN A 167 -9.91 -17.55 -11.83
CA ASN A 167 -10.69 -16.37 -11.47
C ASN A 167 -9.96 -15.53 -10.39
N ALA A 168 -9.19 -14.54 -10.84
CA ALA A 168 -8.46 -13.62 -9.98
C ALA A 168 -9.33 -12.97 -8.89
N LEU A 169 -10.59 -12.63 -9.20
CA LEU A 169 -11.51 -12.01 -8.23
C LEU A 169 -11.81 -12.95 -7.07
N THR A 170 -12.08 -14.23 -7.35
CA THR A 170 -12.32 -15.24 -6.31
C THR A 170 -11.12 -15.35 -5.37
N PHE A 171 -9.90 -15.39 -5.90
CA PHE A 171 -8.69 -15.46 -5.08
C PHE A 171 -8.47 -14.20 -4.24
N VAL A 172 -8.69 -13.01 -4.80
CA VAL A 172 -8.61 -11.75 -4.06
C VAL A 172 -9.61 -11.72 -2.90
N ILE A 173 -10.84 -12.15 -3.13
CA ILE A 173 -11.88 -12.24 -2.09
C ILE A 173 -11.47 -13.25 -1.01
N LEU A 174 -11.05 -14.44 -1.39
CA LEU A 174 -10.64 -15.48 -0.43
C LEU A 174 -9.46 -15.02 0.45
N LEU A 175 -8.41 -14.47 -0.16
CA LEU A 175 -7.27 -13.93 0.59
C LEU A 175 -7.65 -12.74 1.45
N GLY A 176 -8.53 -11.87 0.98
CA GLY A 176 -9.10 -10.77 1.76
C GLY A 176 -9.85 -11.27 3.00
N CYS A 177 -10.73 -12.26 2.84
CA CYS A 177 -11.46 -12.88 3.94
C CYS A 177 -10.52 -13.57 4.96
N ILE A 178 -9.50 -14.30 4.47
CA ILE A 178 -8.49 -14.93 5.33
C ILE A 178 -7.73 -13.86 6.12
N SER A 179 -7.30 -12.79 5.45
CA SER A 179 -6.58 -11.67 6.09
C SER A 179 -7.44 -10.96 7.13
N PHE A 180 -8.72 -10.72 6.84
CA PHE A 180 -9.67 -10.13 7.77
C PHE A 180 -9.90 -11.02 9.00
N TRP A 181 -10.06 -12.33 8.79
CA TRP A 181 -10.19 -13.29 9.89
C TRP A 181 -8.94 -13.36 10.77
N LEU A 182 -7.75 -13.30 10.18
CA LEU A 182 -6.49 -13.20 10.92
C LEU A 182 -6.42 -11.90 11.72
N SER A 183 -6.90 -10.78 11.16
CA SER A 183 -7.00 -9.49 11.84
C SER A 183 -7.89 -9.58 13.08
N TYR A 184 -9.10 -10.11 12.92
CA TYR A 184 -10.04 -10.33 14.02
C TYR A 184 -9.41 -11.16 15.14
N LYS A 185 -8.79 -12.30 14.82
CA LYS A 185 -8.09 -13.13 15.82
C LYS A 185 -6.86 -12.44 16.43
N GLY A 186 -6.14 -11.66 15.65
CA GLY A 186 -4.92 -10.98 16.06
C GLY A 186 -5.18 -9.89 17.10
N ILE A 187 -6.25 -9.11 16.90
CA ILE A 187 -6.66 -8.03 17.82
C ILE A 187 -6.91 -8.56 19.24
N HIS A 188 -7.58 -9.70 19.36
CA HIS A 188 -7.87 -10.33 20.66
C HIS A 188 -6.63 -10.89 21.38
N LYS A 189 -5.54 -11.17 20.66
CA LYS A 189 -4.30 -11.69 21.26
C LYS A 189 -3.33 -10.57 21.64
N ASN A 190 -3.07 -9.66 20.70
CA ASN A 190 -2.20 -8.50 20.89
C ASN A 190 -2.46 -7.49 19.77
N ALA A 191 -3.31 -6.50 20.05
CA ALA A 191 -3.71 -5.50 19.07
C ALA A 191 -2.53 -4.74 18.44
N ILE A 192 -1.53 -4.36 19.24
CA ILE A 192 -0.36 -3.60 18.75
C ILE A 192 0.45 -4.45 17.76
N LYS A 193 0.73 -5.71 18.10
CA LYS A 193 1.47 -6.60 17.18
C LYS A 193 0.66 -6.94 15.94
N ALA A 194 -0.66 -7.10 16.07
CA ALA A 194 -1.55 -7.33 14.93
C ALA A 194 -1.61 -6.10 13.99
N PHE A 195 -1.38 -4.90 14.50
CA PHE A 195 -1.38 -3.68 13.68
C PHE A 195 -0.23 -3.63 12.66
N PHE A 196 0.97 -4.13 13.03
CA PHE A 196 2.17 -4.08 12.19
C PHE A 196 2.34 -5.29 11.24
N VAL A 197 1.41 -6.23 11.22
CA VAL A 197 1.56 -7.49 10.49
C VAL A 197 0.84 -7.40 9.13
N PRO A 198 1.51 -7.71 8.00
CA PRO A 198 0.88 -7.61 6.68
C PRO A 198 -0.35 -8.51 6.55
N GLN A 199 -0.26 -9.74 7.09
CA GLN A 199 -1.31 -10.76 7.01
C GLN A 199 -2.63 -10.31 7.66
N THR A 200 -2.60 -9.39 8.63
CA THR A 200 -3.78 -8.84 9.32
C THR A 200 -4.25 -7.52 8.73
N ARG A 201 -3.50 -6.94 7.77
CA ARG A 201 -3.80 -5.63 7.15
C ARG A 201 -4.09 -5.70 5.66
N PHE A 202 -3.68 -6.78 4.99
CA PHE A 202 -3.90 -6.96 3.55
C PHE A 202 -5.36 -6.94 3.13
N TRP A 203 -6.32 -7.26 4.00
CA TRP A 203 -7.74 -7.16 3.69
C TRP A 203 -8.16 -5.75 3.21
N GLU A 204 -7.58 -4.67 3.75
CA GLU A 204 -7.84 -3.29 3.31
C GLU A 204 -7.40 -3.09 1.84
N LEU A 205 -6.18 -3.52 1.51
CA LEU A 205 -5.65 -3.50 0.14
C LEU A 205 -6.47 -4.38 -0.82
N MET A 206 -7.00 -5.52 -0.32
CA MET A 206 -7.85 -6.41 -1.10
C MET A 206 -9.23 -5.81 -1.40
N ILE A 207 -9.83 -5.03 -0.48
CA ILE A 207 -11.05 -4.27 -0.78
C ILE A 207 -10.81 -3.33 -1.95
N GLY A 208 -9.73 -2.56 -1.92
CA GLY A 208 -9.32 -1.71 -3.04
C GLY A 208 -9.14 -2.50 -4.33
N SER A 209 -8.55 -3.68 -4.24
CA SER A 209 -8.33 -4.58 -5.37
C SER A 209 -9.62 -5.09 -6.02
N ILE A 210 -10.63 -5.40 -5.21
CA ILE A 210 -11.97 -5.80 -5.68
C ILE A 210 -12.61 -4.65 -6.45
N LEU A 211 -12.57 -3.43 -5.90
CA LEU A 211 -13.09 -2.23 -6.57
C LEU A 211 -12.39 -1.97 -7.91
N ALA A 212 -11.07 -2.17 -7.95
CA ALA A 212 -10.28 -2.02 -9.16
C ALA A 212 -10.61 -3.06 -10.23
N TYR A 213 -10.90 -4.31 -9.82
CA TYR A 213 -11.34 -5.36 -10.73
C TYR A 213 -12.64 -4.96 -11.44
N PHE A 214 -13.67 -4.57 -10.68
CA PHE A 214 -14.93 -4.13 -11.27
C PHE A 214 -14.74 -2.93 -12.19
N HIS A 215 -13.97 -1.92 -11.78
CA HIS A 215 -13.68 -0.78 -12.66
C HIS A 215 -12.96 -1.19 -13.96
N ALA A 216 -11.95 -2.07 -13.89
CA ALA A 216 -11.20 -2.50 -15.06
C ALA A 216 -12.09 -3.25 -16.08
N PHE A 217 -13.05 -4.06 -15.60
CA PHE A 217 -13.82 -4.97 -16.44
C PHE A 217 -15.29 -4.53 -16.71
N ASP A 218 -15.89 -3.65 -15.91
CA ASP A 218 -17.19 -3.02 -16.24
C ASP A 218 -17.08 -2.01 -17.38
N ALA A 219 -15.93 -1.32 -17.49
CA ALA A 219 -15.65 -0.45 -18.63
C ALA A 219 -15.61 -1.22 -19.97
N HIS A 220 -15.27 -2.52 -19.94
CA HIS A 220 -15.22 -3.38 -21.12
C HIS A 220 -16.59 -3.90 -21.57
N LYS A 221 -17.56 -4.05 -20.66
CA LYS A 221 -18.95 -4.41 -21.03
C LYS A 221 -19.61 -3.30 -21.85
N LYS A 222 -19.34 -2.03 -21.56
CA LYS A 222 -19.89 -0.90 -22.34
C LYS A 222 -19.40 -0.87 -23.79
N ILE A 223 -18.18 -1.33 -24.09
CA ILE A 223 -17.64 -1.33 -25.46
C ILE A 223 -18.26 -2.47 -26.30
N HIS A 224 -18.47 -3.65 -25.72
CA HIS A 224 -19.14 -4.75 -26.43
C HIS A 224 -20.65 -4.52 -26.61
N SER A 225 -21.33 -3.88 -25.65
CA SER A 225 -22.74 -3.52 -25.80
C SER A 225 -22.97 -2.36 -26.78
N PHE A 226 -22.01 -1.43 -26.93
CA PHE A 226 -22.14 -0.33 -27.90
C PHE A 226 -21.88 -0.80 -29.36
N MET A 227 -20.99 -1.78 -29.59
CA MET A 227 -20.77 -2.34 -30.93
C MET A 227 -21.89 -3.28 -31.40
N LEU A 228 -22.61 -3.95 -30.49
CA LEU A 228 -23.77 -4.78 -30.84
C LEU A 228 -25.02 -3.97 -31.20
N VAL A 229 -25.09 -2.68 -30.81
CA VAL A 229 -26.21 -1.78 -31.14
C VAL A 229 -26.08 -1.13 -32.52
N TYR A 230 -24.89 -1.14 -33.13
CA TYR A 230 -24.63 -0.56 -34.46
C TYR A 230 -24.29 -1.59 -35.57
N SER A 231 -24.39 -2.89 -35.28
CA SER A 231 -24.22 -3.96 -36.29
C SER A 231 -25.55 -4.66 -36.64
N ILE A 232 -26.67 -4.09 -36.22
CA ILE A 232 -28.02 -4.47 -36.64
C ILE A 232 -28.65 -3.20 -37.24
N GLY A 233 -28.29 -2.92 -38.50
CA GLY A 233 -28.74 -1.79 -39.29
C GLY A 233 -28.20 -1.92 -40.69
#